data_AF-A0A1Y4WBJ3-F1
#
_entry.id   AF-A0A1Y4WBJ3-F1
#
_cell.length_a   1.000
_cell.length_b   1.000
_cell.length_c   1.000
_cell.angle_alpha   90.00
_cell.angle_beta   90.00
_cell.angle_gamma   90.00
#
_symmetry.space_group_name_H-M   'P 1'
#
loop_
_entity.id
_entity.type
_entity.pdbx_description
1 polymer ?
#
loop_
_entity_poly.entity_id
_entity_poly.type
_entity_poly.pdbx_seq_one_letter_code
_entity_poly.pdbx_strand_id
1 'polypeptide(L)'
;MENNSNSSISINLREGSIIISGPECFVEKNMQATFEFVEKYFSSFPTIPLATPVSLPSSGTSANEHSTESGTVDSKTIPVAGNDKYISAGIYHIDSDDGTISILKKVPGNNKAEKAKNIALIVLYIRKGKIHGKEIIPICEKHNCYDSSNFSAIFKNEKTNIIRKGTGQSWTIELTQPGEAAAVALLEEMVNDTK
;
A
#
# COMPACT_ATOMS: atom_id res chain seq x y z
N MET A 1 -51.04 -10.71 4.89
CA MET A 1 -49.89 -11.32 4.19
C MET A 1 -48.88 -10.19 4.02
N GLU A 2 -47.93 -10.09 4.94
CA GLU A 2 -46.81 -9.15 4.77
C GLU A 2 -46.03 -9.63 3.55
N ASN A 3 -46.15 -8.87 2.47
CA ASN A 3 -45.30 -9.04 1.31
C ASN A 3 -43.87 -8.77 1.78
N ASN A 4 -43.16 -9.85 2.12
CA ASN A 4 -41.76 -9.85 2.54
C ASN A 4 -40.89 -9.58 1.31
N SER A 5 -41.11 -8.40 0.74
CA SER A 5 -40.56 -7.96 -0.53
C SER A 5 -39.13 -7.54 -0.24
N ASN A 6 -38.22 -8.51 -0.34
CA ASN A 6 -36.81 -8.22 -0.29
C ASN A 6 -36.47 -7.35 -1.50
N SER A 7 -35.98 -6.16 -1.22
CA SER A 7 -35.47 -5.24 -2.21
C SER A 7 -33.99 -5.56 -2.41
N SER A 8 -33.55 -5.53 -3.66
CA SER A 8 -32.13 -5.73 -3.98
C SER A 8 -31.68 -4.68 -4.98
N ILE A 9 -30.59 -4.01 -4.63
CA ILE A 9 -29.79 -3.24 -5.57
C ILE A 9 -28.58 -4.09 -5.90
N SER A 10 -28.48 -4.46 -7.17
CA SER A 10 -27.33 -5.19 -7.70
C SER A 10 -26.61 -4.29 -8.69
N ILE A 11 -25.38 -3.93 -8.35
CA ILE A 11 -24.47 -3.14 -9.18
C ILE A 11 -23.40 -4.09 -9.70
N ASN A 12 -23.11 -4.02 -10.99
CA ASN A 12 -22.24 -4.96 -11.69
C ASN A 12 -21.24 -4.17 -12.55
N LEU A 13 -20.03 -3.94 -12.04
CA LEU A 13 -19.04 -3.09 -12.72
C LEU A 13 -17.97 -3.90 -13.53
N ARG A 14 -18.35 -4.76 -14.52
CA ARG A 14 -17.61 -5.98 -15.01
C ARG A 14 -16.15 -6.18 -14.58
N GLU A 15 -15.97 -6.65 -13.35
CA GLU A 15 -17.01 -6.73 -12.32
C GLU A 15 -16.55 -6.52 -10.90
N GLY A 16 -16.25 -5.26 -10.60
CA GLY A 16 -16.54 -4.72 -9.27
C GLY A 16 -18.05 -4.78 -8.99
N SER A 17 -18.58 -5.95 -8.64
CA SER A 17 -20.00 -6.08 -8.30
C SER A 17 -20.25 -5.83 -6.81
N ILE A 18 -21.31 -5.09 -6.53
CA ILE A 18 -21.80 -4.81 -5.19
C ILE A 18 -23.27 -5.13 -5.17
N ILE A 19 -23.64 -6.02 -4.25
CA ILE A 19 -25.02 -6.45 -4.07
C ILE A 19 -25.43 -6.06 -2.66
N ILE A 20 -26.51 -5.28 -2.57
CA ILE A 20 -27.16 -4.96 -1.31
C ILE A 20 -28.60 -5.42 -1.41
N SER A 21 -28.95 -6.34 -0.52
CA SER A 21 -30.26 -6.98 -0.49
C SER A 21 -30.82 -6.96 0.93
N GLY A 22 -32.09 -6.63 1.08
CA GLY A 22 -32.77 -6.62 2.36
C GLY A 22 -34.13 -5.93 2.31
N PRO A 23 -34.70 -5.62 3.49
CA PRO A 23 -35.90 -4.79 3.59
C PRO A 23 -35.67 -3.44 2.91
N GLU A 24 -36.72 -2.84 2.37
CA GLU A 24 -36.63 -1.56 1.64
C GLU A 24 -35.92 -0.46 2.44
N CYS A 25 -36.22 -0.32 3.73
CA CYS A 25 -35.58 0.70 4.59
C CYS A 25 -34.07 0.47 4.77
N PHE A 26 -33.62 -0.78 4.73
CA PHE A 26 -32.20 -1.12 4.82
C PHE A 26 -31.50 -0.75 3.51
N VAL A 27 -32.13 -1.03 2.38
CA VAL A 27 -31.60 -0.66 1.07
C VAL A 27 -31.51 0.86 0.96
N GLU A 28 -32.58 1.60 1.25
CA GLU A 28 -32.64 3.06 1.14
C GLU A 28 -31.60 3.76 2.02
N LYS A 29 -31.44 3.31 3.27
CA LYS A 29 -30.44 3.86 4.21
C LYS A 29 -29.01 3.69 3.72
N ASN A 30 -28.71 2.57 3.08
CA ASN A 30 -27.35 2.23 2.66
C ASN A 30 -27.08 2.58 1.19
N MET A 31 -28.12 2.89 0.42
CA MET A 31 -28.06 3.16 -1.02
C MET A 31 -27.08 4.29 -1.34
N GLN A 32 -27.22 5.44 -0.69
CA GLN A 32 -26.39 6.61 -0.95
C GLN A 32 -24.91 6.36 -0.63
N ALA A 33 -24.62 5.79 0.54
CA ALA A 33 -23.26 5.46 0.96
C ALA A 33 -22.60 4.42 0.01
N THR A 34 -23.41 3.52 -0.55
CA THR A 34 -22.96 2.51 -1.50
C THR A 34 -22.68 3.12 -2.87
N PHE A 35 -23.50 4.07 -3.32
CA PHE A 35 -23.25 4.81 -4.57
C PHE A 35 -22.03 5.72 -4.47
N GLU A 36 -21.87 6.45 -3.37
CA GLU A 36 -20.68 7.28 -3.12
C GLU A 36 -19.40 6.44 -3.06
N PHE A 37 -19.48 5.26 -2.45
CA PHE A 37 -18.39 4.30 -2.45
C PHE A 37 -18.05 3.85 -3.87
N VAL A 38 -19.04 3.54 -4.70
CA VAL A 38 -18.83 3.16 -6.10
C VAL A 38 -18.19 4.29 -6.90
N GLU A 39 -18.74 5.50 -6.89
CA GLU A 39 -18.22 6.64 -7.65
C GLU A 39 -16.77 7.00 -7.27
N LYS A 40 -16.45 6.97 -5.98
CA LYS A 40 -15.12 7.32 -5.47
C LYS A 40 -14.02 6.37 -5.96
N TYR A 41 -14.35 5.10 -6.20
CA TYR A 41 -13.36 4.08 -6.55
C TYR A 41 -13.47 3.59 -8.00
N PHE A 42 -14.53 3.94 -8.74
CA PHE A 42 -14.75 3.47 -10.11
C PHE A 42 -13.68 3.92 -11.12
N SER A 43 -13.15 5.15 -11.01
CA SER A 43 -12.10 5.68 -11.91
C SER A 43 -10.70 5.09 -11.68
N SER A 44 -10.52 4.32 -10.60
CA SER A 44 -9.22 3.82 -10.15
C SER A 44 -8.93 2.38 -10.56
N PHE A 45 -9.84 1.74 -11.32
CA PHE A 45 -9.65 0.38 -11.82
C PHE A 45 -9.05 0.40 -13.25
N PRO A 46 -7.86 -0.19 -13.48
CA PRO A 46 -7.38 -0.40 -14.84
C PRO A 46 -8.29 -1.41 -15.54
N THR A 47 -8.75 -1.06 -16.75
CA THR A 47 -9.47 -1.98 -17.63
C THR A 47 -8.58 -3.19 -17.91
N ILE A 48 -8.95 -4.35 -17.37
CA ILE A 48 -8.29 -5.61 -17.70
C ILE A 48 -8.76 -6.00 -19.10
N PRO A 49 -7.87 -6.19 -20.09
CA PRO A 49 -8.27 -6.70 -21.40
C PRO A 49 -8.90 -8.08 -21.22
N LEU A 50 -10.10 -8.24 -21.77
CA LEU A 50 -10.81 -9.52 -21.77
C LEU A 50 -10.01 -10.52 -22.59
N ALA A 51 -9.33 -11.45 -21.91
CA ALA A 51 -8.74 -12.60 -22.56
C ALA A 51 -9.85 -13.38 -23.27
N THR A 52 -9.70 -13.49 -24.59
CA THR A 52 -10.56 -14.27 -25.48
C THR A 52 -10.82 -15.68 -24.95
N PRO A 53 -12.03 -16.24 -25.17
CA PRO A 53 -12.34 -17.59 -24.76
C PRO A 53 -11.56 -18.55 -25.65
N VAL A 54 -10.60 -19.29 -25.07
CA VAL A 54 -9.93 -20.39 -25.78
C VAL A 54 -10.08 -21.65 -24.95
N SER A 55 -10.69 -22.62 -25.63
CA SER A 55 -11.17 -23.93 -25.20
C SER A 55 -10.10 -24.81 -24.55
N LEU A 56 -10.53 -25.70 -23.64
CA LEU A 56 -9.79 -26.88 -23.20
C LEU A 56 -9.18 -27.65 -24.39
N PRO A 57 -7.95 -28.20 -24.27
CA PRO A 57 -7.84 -29.59 -23.81
C PRO A 57 -6.56 -29.98 -23.02
N SER A 58 -6.77 -30.93 -22.10
CA SER A 58 -5.97 -32.12 -21.72
C SER A 58 -4.43 -32.23 -21.94
N SER A 59 -3.75 -32.57 -20.82
CA SER A 59 -2.63 -33.53 -20.64
C SER A 59 -1.20 -33.27 -21.18
N GLY A 60 -0.21 -33.35 -20.26
CA GLY A 60 1.11 -33.96 -20.52
C GLY A 60 2.41 -33.14 -20.32
N THR A 61 3.11 -33.39 -19.21
CA THR A 61 4.57 -33.67 -19.01
C THR A 61 5.72 -32.79 -19.58
N SER A 62 6.65 -32.46 -18.65
CA SER A 62 8.14 -32.25 -18.69
C SER A 62 8.85 -31.04 -19.32
N ALA A 63 9.60 -30.37 -18.42
CA ALA A 63 11.04 -30.03 -18.41
C ALA A 63 11.70 -29.07 -19.44
N ASN A 64 12.28 -28.02 -18.83
CA ASN A 64 13.58 -27.35 -19.04
C ASN A 64 13.80 -26.24 -20.09
N GLU A 65 14.42 -25.17 -19.56
CA GLU A 65 15.41 -24.23 -20.12
C GLU A 65 15.04 -23.06 -21.06
N HIS A 66 15.20 -21.87 -20.47
CA HIS A 66 16.13 -20.79 -20.86
C HIS A 66 15.70 -19.66 -21.82
N SER A 67 15.93 -18.45 -21.29
CA SER A 67 16.40 -17.20 -21.92
C SER A 67 15.42 -16.08 -22.35
N THR A 68 15.75 -14.89 -21.80
CA THR A 68 15.61 -13.50 -22.33
C THR A 68 14.19 -13.00 -22.63
N GLU A 69 13.74 -11.78 -22.33
CA GLU A 69 14.39 -10.48 -22.09
C GLU A 69 13.31 -9.47 -21.62
N SER A 70 13.75 -8.41 -20.93
CA SER A 70 13.21 -7.02 -20.94
C SER A 70 11.75 -6.70 -20.61
N GLY A 71 11.59 -5.68 -19.74
CA GLY A 71 10.51 -4.70 -19.85
C GLY A 71 9.82 -4.31 -18.55
N THR A 72 10.28 -3.18 -17.98
CA THR A 72 9.47 -2.10 -17.38
C THR A 72 8.18 -2.50 -16.64
N VAL A 73 8.17 -2.37 -15.30
CA VAL A 73 6.92 -2.33 -14.53
C VAL A 73 6.92 -1.09 -13.65
N ASP A 74 6.16 -0.12 -14.13
CA ASP A 74 5.82 1.13 -13.48
C ASP A 74 5.03 0.93 -12.19
N SER A 75 5.33 1.85 -11.28
CA SER A 75 4.96 1.86 -9.88
C SER A 75 3.45 2.01 -9.69
N LYS A 76 2.93 1.12 -8.84
CA LYS A 76 1.54 1.03 -8.39
C LYS A 76 1.22 2.18 -7.43
N THR A 77 0.33 3.08 -7.85
CA THR A 77 -0.22 4.19 -7.04
C THR A 77 -0.91 3.67 -5.77
N ILE A 78 -0.62 4.33 -4.65
CA ILE A 78 -1.06 3.94 -3.31
C ILE A 78 -2.17 4.90 -2.84
N PRO A 79 -3.25 4.41 -2.19
CA PRO A 79 -4.39 5.25 -1.84
C PRO A 79 -4.05 6.16 -0.66
N VAL A 80 -4.09 7.46 -0.86
CA VAL A 80 -3.96 8.46 0.21
C VAL A 80 -5.31 8.61 0.91
N ALA A 81 -5.39 8.10 2.13
CA ALA A 81 -6.53 8.28 3.02
C ALA A 81 -6.51 9.69 3.62
N GLY A 82 -7.52 10.49 3.30
CA GLY A 82 -7.76 11.78 3.96
C GLY A 82 -8.07 11.61 5.45
N ASN A 83 -7.45 12.46 6.27
CA ASN A 83 -7.52 12.57 7.74
C ASN A 83 -6.56 11.69 8.55
N ASP A 84 -5.29 11.62 8.15
CA ASP A 84 -4.24 11.16 9.06
C ASP A 84 -3.81 12.31 10.00
N LYS A 85 -3.94 12.11 11.32
CA LYS A 85 -3.54 13.07 12.36
C LYS A 85 -2.06 13.49 12.25
N TYR A 86 -1.20 12.63 11.71
CA TYR A 86 0.22 12.88 11.51
C TYR A 86 0.47 13.83 10.33
N ILE A 87 -0.41 13.84 9.32
CA ILE A 87 -0.39 14.86 8.24
C ILE A 87 -0.78 16.21 8.83
N SER A 88 -1.86 16.28 9.61
CA SER A 88 -2.30 17.51 10.27
C SER A 88 -1.28 18.04 11.28
N ALA A 89 -0.50 17.16 11.92
CA ALA A 89 0.60 17.53 12.81
C ALA A 89 1.90 17.90 12.06
N GLY A 90 1.88 17.92 10.73
CA GLY A 90 3.02 18.30 9.89
C GLY A 90 4.19 17.32 9.96
N ILE A 91 3.95 16.05 10.29
CA ILE A 91 5.01 15.03 10.35
C ILE A 91 5.47 14.65 8.95
N TYR A 92 4.51 14.41 8.06
CA TYR A 92 4.78 14.03 6.68
C TYR A 92 3.67 14.56 5.76
N HIS A 93 3.98 14.62 4.47
CA HIS A 93 3.08 14.97 3.38
C HIS A 93 3.10 13.84 2.35
N ILE A 94 1.95 13.56 1.74
CA ILE A 94 1.85 12.66 0.60
C ILE A 94 1.36 13.47 -0.58
N ASP A 95 2.15 13.49 -1.64
CA ASP A 95 1.78 14.14 -2.88
C ASP A 95 0.56 13.42 -3.51
N SER A 96 -0.42 14.21 -3.94
CA SER A 96 -1.67 13.68 -4.49
C SER A 96 -1.52 13.20 -5.93
N ASP A 97 -0.50 13.67 -6.65
CA ASP A 97 -0.29 13.38 -8.07
C ASP A 97 0.49 12.07 -8.27
N ASP A 98 1.56 11.84 -7.51
CA ASP A 98 2.46 10.68 -7.66
C ASP A 98 2.53 9.76 -6.42
N GLY A 99 1.86 10.13 -5.32
CA GLY A 99 1.90 9.38 -4.06
C GLY A 99 3.24 9.44 -3.34
N THR A 100 4.13 10.38 -3.70
CA THR A 100 5.45 10.55 -3.09
C THR A 100 5.31 11.00 -1.64
N ILE A 101 5.96 10.26 -0.75
CA ILE A 101 5.98 10.55 0.68
C ILE A 101 7.17 11.47 0.98
N SER A 102 6.90 12.59 1.63
CA SER A 102 7.93 13.49 2.15
C SER A 102 7.74 13.65 3.66
N ILE A 103 8.73 13.23 4.44
CA ILE A 103 8.75 13.43 5.89
C ILE A 103 9.31 14.84 6.14
N LEU A 104 8.53 15.68 6.82
CA LEU A 104 8.84 17.11 7.01
C LEU A 104 9.61 17.36 8.31
N LYS A 105 9.33 16.57 9.35
CA LYS A 105 10.03 16.65 10.64
C LYS A 105 11.33 15.84 10.65
N LYS A 106 12.20 16.17 11.59
CA LYS A 106 13.41 15.39 11.87
C LYS A 106 13.03 13.99 12.37
N VAL A 107 13.54 12.96 11.72
CA VAL A 107 13.34 11.57 12.14
C VAL A 107 14.33 11.23 13.27
N PRO A 108 13.87 10.69 14.41
CA PRO A 108 14.73 10.31 15.52
C PRO A 108 15.62 9.12 15.14
N GLY A 109 16.77 8.99 15.82
CA GLY A 109 17.75 7.95 15.59
C GLY A 109 19.18 8.46 15.82
N ASN A 110 19.99 7.66 16.50
CA ASN A 110 21.33 8.04 16.94
C ASN A 110 22.37 7.91 15.82
N ASN A 111 22.10 7.05 14.85
CA ASN A 111 22.98 6.77 13.72
C ASN A 111 22.17 6.68 12.41
N LYS A 112 22.89 6.62 11.28
CA LYS A 112 22.26 6.55 9.95
C LYS A 112 21.38 5.30 9.78
N ALA A 113 21.80 4.18 10.35
CA ALA A 113 21.06 2.92 10.27
C ALA A 113 19.70 2.99 10.99
N GLU A 114 19.66 3.50 12.22
CA GLU A 114 18.43 3.71 12.97
C GLU A 114 17.49 4.67 12.26
N LYS A 115 18.01 5.80 11.76
CA LYS A 115 17.20 6.75 10.98
C LYS A 115 16.60 6.10 9.74
N ALA A 116 17.39 5.32 9.00
CA ALA A 116 16.90 4.61 7.81
C ALA A 116 15.80 3.59 8.14
N LYS A 117 15.94 2.86 9.26
CA LYS A 117 14.88 1.96 9.75
C LYS A 117 13.61 2.73 10.10
N ASN A 118 13.74 3.81 10.85
CA ASN A 118 12.63 4.64 11.29
C ASN A 118 11.88 5.26 10.09
N ILE A 119 12.60 5.75 9.08
CA ILE A 119 12.00 6.20 7.82
C ILE A 119 11.24 5.06 7.15
N ALA A 120 11.83 3.88 7.04
CA ALA A 120 11.17 2.74 6.42
C ALA A 120 9.88 2.34 7.16
N LEU A 121 9.87 2.38 8.49
CA LEU A 121 8.67 2.12 9.30
C LEU A 121 7.55 3.12 8.95
N ILE A 122 7.88 4.41 8.90
CA ILE A 122 6.91 5.47 8.54
C ILE A 122 6.37 5.26 7.13
N VAL A 123 7.26 5.05 6.15
CA VAL A 123 6.87 4.89 4.74
C VAL A 123 5.98 3.66 4.55
N LEU A 124 6.35 2.54 5.16
CA LEU A 124 5.54 1.32 5.09
C LEU A 124 4.19 1.47 5.79
N TYR A 125 4.15 2.20 6.90
CA TYR A 125 2.91 2.48 7.64
C TYR A 125 1.94 3.28 6.78
N ILE A 126 2.45 4.32 6.12
CA ILE A 126 1.67 5.17 5.21
C ILE A 126 1.17 4.37 4.02
N ARG A 127 2.06 3.60 3.36
CA ARG A 127 1.72 2.87 2.15
C ARG A 127 0.86 1.61 2.40
N LYS A 128 0.75 1.15 3.66
CA LYS A 128 0.00 -0.05 4.09
C LYS A 128 0.22 -1.26 3.17
N GLY A 129 1.48 -1.54 2.85
CA GLY A 129 1.81 -2.59 1.90
C GLY A 129 3.30 -2.81 1.69
N LYS A 130 3.59 -3.63 0.69
CA LYS A 130 4.94 -3.97 0.25
C LYS A 130 5.48 -2.89 -0.69
N ILE A 131 6.69 -2.42 -0.42
CA ILE A 131 7.39 -1.41 -1.24
C ILE A 131 8.75 -1.92 -1.67
N HIS A 132 9.30 -1.34 -2.74
CA HIS A 132 10.68 -1.60 -3.12
C HIS A 132 11.66 -0.83 -2.25
N GLY A 133 12.79 -1.44 -1.90
CA GLY A 133 13.84 -0.76 -1.13
C GLY A 133 14.35 0.53 -1.78
N LYS A 134 14.26 0.64 -3.11
CA LYS A 134 14.59 1.85 -3.88
C LYS A 134 13.71 3.05 -3.55
N GLU A 135 12.45 2.83 -3.15
CA GLU A 135 11.52 3.93 -2.82
C GLU A 135 11.93 4.68 -1.55
N ILE A 136 12.72 4.05 -0.67
CA ILE A 136 13.15 4.63 0.60
C ILE A 136 14.41 5.48 0.45
N ILE A 137 15.21 5.21 -0.59
CA ILE A 137 16.47 5.92 -0.88
C ILE A 137 16.27 7.44 -0.96
N PRO A 138 15.38 8.00 -1.79
CA PRO A 138 15.24 9.45 -1.92
C PRO A 138 14.81 10.13 -0.61
N ILE A 139 14.04 9.43 0.23
CA ILE A 139 13.63 9.94 1.55
C ILE A 139 14.83 9.92 2.50
N CYS A 140 15.62 8.84 2.48
CA CYS A 140 16.86 8.75 3.27
C CYS A 140 17.93 9.77 2.85
N GLU A 141 18.00 10.14 1.58
CA GLU A 141 18.89 11.20 1.09
C GLU A 141 18.49 12.57 1.66
N LYS A 142 17.19 12.91 1.64
CA LYS A 142 16.66 14.15 2.25
C LYS A 142 16.96 14.24 3.75
N HIS A 143 17.00 13.11 4.46
CA HIS A 143 17.30 13.06 5.90
C HIS A 143 18.77 12.70 6.24
N ASN A 144 19.67 12.68 5.25
CA ASN A 144 21.10 12.37 5.42
C ASN A 144 21.37 11.05 6.17
N CYS A 145 20.58 10.02 5.87
CA CYS A 145 20.73 8.68 6.43
C CYS A 145 20.90 7.58 5.38
N TYR A 146 20.99 7.95 4.10
CA TYR A 146 21.35 7.01 3.04
C TYR A 146 22.84 6.63 3.15
N ASP A 147 23.11 5.33 3.10
CA ASP A 147 24.45 4.73 3.10
C ASP A 147 24.46 3.59 2.09
N SER A 148 24.91 3.84 0.87
CA SER A 148 24.85 2.88 -0.24
C SER A 148 25.47 1.52 0.08
N SER A 149 26.52 1.49 0.90
CA SER A 149 27.24 0.27 1.25
C SER A 149 26.50 -0.56 2.28
N ASN A 150 25.82 0.09 3.23
CA ASN A 150 25.16 -0.58 4.35
C ASN A 150 23.63 -0.62 4.25
N PHE A 151 23.01 0.10 3.30
CA PHE A 151 21.57 0.29 3.23
C PHE A 151 20.80 -1.03 3.18
N SER A 152 21.18 -1.92 2.26
CA SER A 152 20.52 -3.22 2.17
C SER A 152 20.75 -4.07 3.42
N ALA A 153 21.93 -3.99 4.03
CA ALA A 153 22.28 -4.77 5.23
C ALA A 153 21.43 -4.35 6.44
N ILE A 154 21.13 -3.06 6.59
CA ILE A 154 20.26 -2.52 7.65
C ILE A 154 18.92 -3.27 7.69
N PHE A 155 18.27 -3.42 6.54
CA PHE A 155 16.98 -4.12 6.43
C PHE A 155 17.10 -5.66 6.38
N LYS A 156 18.30 -6.20 6.13
CA LYS A 156 18.55 -7.64 6.26
C LYS A 156 18.62 -8.07 7.73
N ASN A 157 19.20 -7.21 8.55
CA ASN A 157 19.44 -7.45 9.96
C ASN A 157 18.23 -7.07 10.82
N GLU A 158 17.35 -6.20 10.32
CA GLU A 158 16.05 -5.92 10.93
C GLU A 158 15.08 -7.08 10.65
N LYS A 159 14.77 -7.87 11.68
CA LYS A 159 13.89 -9.04 11.58
C LYS A 159 12.62 -8.93 12.42
N THR A 160 12.54 -7.90 13.26
CA THR A 160 11.45 -7.74 14.23
C THR A 160 10.32 -6.94 13.58
N ASN A 161 10.63 -5.73 13.11
CA ASN A 161 9.62 -4.78 12.67
C ASN A 161 9.34 -4.85 11.15
N ILE A 162 10.26 -5.43 10.39
CA ILE A 162 10.21 -5.44 8.92
C ILE A 162 10.50 -6.85 8.42
N ILE A 163 9.72 -7.32 7.45
CA ILE A 163 10.02 -8.51 6.66
C ILE A 163 10.66 -8.06 5.35
N ARG A 164 11.86 -8.54 5.08
CA ARG A 164 12.55 -8.36 3.80
C ARG A 164 12.37 -9.61 2.93
N LYS A 165 12.02 -9.40 1.65
CA LYS A 165 11.96 -10.44 0.61
C LYS A 165 12.78 -10.04 -0.60
N GLY A 166 13.32 -11.03 -1.31
CA GLY A 166 14.15 -10.82 -2.51
C GLY A 166 15.65 -10.64 -2.24
N THR A 167 16.43 -10.69 -3.32
CA THR A 167 17.90 -10.66 -3.30
C THR A 167 18.44 -9.58 -4.26
N GLY A 168 19.72 -9.25 -4.13
CA GLY A 168 20.38 -8.28 -5.00
C GLY A 168 19.76 -6.88 -4.92
N GLN A 169 19.45 -6.30 -6.09
CA GLN A 169 18.87 -4.95 -6.25
C GLN A 169 17.33 -4.93 -6.24
N SER A 170 16.70 -6.11 -6.29
CA SER A 170 15.25 -6.29 -6.40
C SER A 170 14.68 -6.88 -5.11
N TRP A 171 14.86 -6.17 -4.00
CA TRP A 171 14.28 -6.55 -2.71
C TRP A 171 13.14 -5.61 -2.33
N THR A 172 12.17 -6.19 -1.64
CA THR A 172 10.99 -5.52 -1.11
C THR A 172 10.96 -5.66 0.40
N ILE A 173 10.29 -4.72 1.05
CA ILE A 173 10.01 -4.79 2.48
C ILE A 173 8.52 -4.59 2.75
N GLU A 174 8.07 -5.17 3.84
CA GLU A 174 6.70 -5.04 4.37
C GLU A 174 6.76 -4.95 5.91
N LEU A 175 5.80 -4.27 6.51
CA LEU A 175 5.68 -4.19 7.96
C LEU A 175 5.18 -5.51 8.55
N THR A 176 5.73 -5.85 9.71
CA THR A 176 5.14 -6.86 10.60
C THR A 176 4.12 -6.21 11.53
N GLN A 177 3.31 -7.02 12.21
CA GLN A 177 2.42 -6.52 13.26
C GLN A 177 3.15 -5.72 14.37
N PRO A 178 4.27 -6.20 14.96
CA PRO A 178 5.04 -5.37 15.90
C PRO A 178 5.67 -4.14 15.23
N GLY A 179 5.99 -4.21 13.94
CA GLY A 179 6.47 -3.05 13.18
C GLY A 179 5.43 -1.96 13.02
N GLU A 180 4.16 -2.30 12.82
CA GLU A 180 3.07 -1.32 12.74
C GLU A 180 2.92 -0.58 14.07
N ALA A 181 2.94 -1.30 15.19
CA ALA A 181 2.92 -0.68 16.52
C ALA A 181 4.15 0.22 16.75
N ALA A 182 5.34 -0.21 16.31
CA ALA A 182 6.56 0.59 16.40
C ALA A 182 6.49 1.86 15.53
N ALA A 183 5.92 1.78 14.32
CA ALA A 183 5.73 2.93 13.44
C ALA A 183 4.76 3.96 14.05
N VAL A 184 3.66 3.50 14.64
CA VAL A 184 2.72 4.37 15.36
C VAL A 184 3.40 5.04 16.54
N ALA A 185 4.12 4.29 17.39
CA ALA A 185 4.83 4.84 18.54
C ALA A 185 5.86 5.90 18.13
N LEU A 186 6.60 5.65 17.04
CA LEU A 186 7.54 6.60 16.44
C LEU A 186 6.85 7.88 15.96
N LEU A 187 5.71 7.74 15.28
CA LEU A 187 4.93 8.90 14.82
C LEU A 187 4.37 9.71 15.99
N GLU A 188 3.89 9.06 17.06
CA GLU A 188 3.48 9.76 18.30
C GLU A 188 4.65 10.50 18.94
N GLU A 189 5.84 9.89 19.00
CA GLU A 189 7.05 10.55 19.52
C GLU A 189 7.34 11.82 18.73
N MET A 190 7.29 11.77 17.40
CA MET A 190 7.52 12.93 16.53
C MET A 190 6.43 14.02 16.64
N VAL A 191 5.20 13.66 17.04
CA VAL A 191 4.15 14.63 17.37
C VAL A 191 4.44 15.31 18.71
N ASN A 192 4.90 14.55 19.70
CA ASN A 192 5.18 15.08 21.04
C ASN A 192 6.51 15.84 21.14
N ASP A 193 7.49 15.54 20.27
CA ASP A 193 8.80 16.21 20.20
C ASP A 193 8.73 17.61 19.54
N THR A 194 7.61 18.31 19.70
CA THR A 194 7.42 19.67 19.17
C THR A 194 8.02 20.69 20.15
N LYS A 195 9.34 20.62 20.36
CA LYS A 195 10.15 21.55 21.15
C LYS A 195 11.13 22.36 20.31
#